data_AF-A0A433BM77-F1
#
_entry.id   AF-A0A433BM77-F1
#
_cell.length_a   1.000
_cell.length_b   1.000
_cell.length_c   1.000
_cell.angle_alpha   90.00
_cell.angle_beta   90.00
_cell.angle_gamma   90.00
#
_symmetry.space_group_name_H-M   'P 1'
#
loop_
_entity.id
_entity.type
_entity.pdbx_description
1 polymer ?
#
loop_
_entity_poly.entity_id
_entity_poly.type
_entity_poly.pdbx_seq_one_letter_code
_entity_poly.pdbx_strand_id
1 'polypeptide(L)'
;MGIAPDLTTSLDALRGVQVPDEMTGDDAVEALTCALKLRHVAEHLAAMLTGVLNRCGVAASQGRTPRELLIALGCAPSVAQRLIRVGAALPSLPTLAAHAGDGAIS
;
A
#
# COMPACT_ATOMS: atom_id res chain seq x y z
N MET A 1 11.88 14.54 -6.48
CA MET A 1 10.98 14.87 -5.36
C MET A 1 10.40 13.57 -4.80
N GLY A 2 10.23 13.46 -3.49
CA GLY A 2 9.57 12.29 -2.88
C GLY A 2 8.05 12.46 -2.89
N ILE A 3 7.31 11.35 -2.90
CA ILE A 3 5.83 11.32 -2.97
C ILE A 3 5.15 11.48 -1.60
N ALA A 4 5.93 11.63 -0.52
CA ALA A 4 5.40 11.72 0.84
C ALA A 4 4.40 12.89 1.05
N PRO A 5 4.60 14.10 0.49
CA PRO A 5 3.63 15.19 0.63
C PRO A 5 2.24 14.86 0.07
N ASP A 6 2.19 14.17 -1.07
CA ASP A 6 0.94 13.76 -1.73
C ASP A 6 0.21 12.71 -0.88
N LEU A 7 0.95 11.77 -0.29
CA LEU A 7 0.40 10.77 0.63
C LEU A 7 -0.13 11.40 1.91
N THR A 8 0.57 12.39 2.48
CA THR A 8 0.10 13.11 3.68
C THR A 8 -1.20 13.84 3.40
N THR A 9 -1.31 14.52 2.24
CA THR A 9 -2.55 15.19 1.82
C THR A 9 -3.70 14.20 1.71
N SER A 10 -3.44 13.02 1.12
CA SER A 10 -4.43 11.96 0.98
C SER A 10 -4.87 11.39 2.34
N LEU A 11 -3.94 11.21 3.28
CA LEU A 11 -4.22 10.75 4.64
C LEU A 11 -5.10 11.75 5.40
N ASP A 12 -4.84 13.05 5.26
CA ASP A 12 -5.64 14.08 5.92
C ASP A 12 -7.07 14.13 5.36
N ALA A 13 -7.23 13.96 4.05
CA ALA A 13 -8.55 13.85 3.42
C ALA A 13 -9.33 12.62 3.95
N LEU A 14 -8.68 11.46 4.05
CA LEU A 14 -9.30 10.23 4.57
C LEU A 14 -9.62 10.33 6.06
N ARG A 15 -8.79 11.01 6.86
CA ARG A 15 -9.06 11.24 8.29
C ARG A 15 -10.34 12.04 8.53
N GLY A 16 -10.72 12.90 7.59
CA GLY A 16 -11.95 13.69 7.67
C GLY A 16 -13.23 12.89 7.43
N VAL A 17 -13.16 11.68 6.83
CA VAL A 17 -14.35 10.88 6.49
C VAL A 17 -15.02 10.34 7.75
N GLN A 18 -16.33 10.60 7.89
CA GLN A 18 -17.14 10.12 9.00
C GLN A 18 -18.12 9.05 8.53
N VAL A 19 -18.35 8.05 9.37
CA VAL A 19 -19.40 7.04 9.15
C VAL A 19 -20.66 7.55 9.87
N PRO A 20 -21.76 7.84 9.15
CA PRO A 20 -22.99 8.33 9.79
C PRO A 20 -23.73 7.20 10.52
N ASP A 21 -24.40 7.55 11.64
CA ASP A 21 -25.14 6.58 12.47
C ASP A 21 -26.32 5.94 11.73
N GLU A 22 -26.96 6.68 10.81
CA GLU A 22 -28.16 6.25 10.07
C GLU A 22 -27.82 5.79 8.63
N MET A 23 -26.73 5.04 8.46
CA MET A 23 -26.32 4.52 7.15
C MET A 23 -27.12 3.26 6.76
N THR A 24 -27.60 3.19 5.52
CA THR A 24 -28.25 1.98 5.00
C THR A 24 -27.23 0.87 4.73
N GLY A 25 -27.70 -0.39 4.63
CA GLY A 25 -26.84 -1.51 4.31
C GLY A 25 -26.17 -1.40 2.93
N ASP A 26 -26.92 -0.92 1.93
CA ASP A 26 -26.40 -0.75 0.56
C ASP A 26 -25.34 0.35 0.52
N ASP A 27 -25.57 1.48 1.19
CA ASP A 27 -24.59 2.56 1.33
C ASP A 27 -23.32 2.07 2.04
N ALA A 28 -23.46 1.22 3.06
CA ALA A 28 -22.33 0.63 3.78
C ALA A 28 -21.50 -0.31 2.89
N VAL A 29 -22.14 -1.10 2.02
CA VAL A 29 -21.45 -1.96 1.05
C VAL A 29 -20.71 -1.12 0.02
N GLU A 30 -21.32 -0.06 -0.49
CA GLU A 30 -20.67 0.86 -1.43
C GLU A 30 -19.46 1.57 -0.77
N ALA A 31 -19.64 2.11 0.43
CA ALA A 31 -18.58 2.77 1.19
C ALA A 31 -17.43 1.79 1.50
N LEU A 32 -17.73 0.57 1.93
CA LEU A 32 -16.71 -0.45 2.19
C LEU A 32 -15.99 -0.84 0.90
N THR A 33 -16.70 -0.97 -0.22
CA THR A 33 -16.08 -1.25 -1.54
C THR A 33 -15.08 -0.17 -1.91
N CYS A 34 -15.41 1.10 -1.68
CA CYS A 34 -14.50 2.22 -1.87
C CYS A 34 -13.29 2.15 -0.92
N ALA A 35 -13.51 1.91 0.37
CA ALA A 35 -12.45 1.77 1.36
C ALA A 35 -11.48 0.62 1.03
N LEU A 36 -11.98 -0.49 0.51
CA LEU A 36 -11.16 -1.61 0.05
C LEU A 36 -10.31 -1.23 -1.16
N LYS A 37 -10.86 -0.50 -2.14
CA LYS A 37 -10.06 0.02 -3.27
C LYS A 37 -8.92 0.91 -2.80
N LEU A 38 -9.20 1.82 -1.85
CA LEU A 38 -8.17 2.68 -1.24
C LEU A 38 -7.07 1.84 -0.56
N ARG A 39 -7.47 0.79 0.19
CA ARG A 39 -6.51 -0.14 0.78
C ARG A 39 -5.65 -0.82 -0.29
N HIS A 40 -6.24 -1.29 -1.37
CA HIS A 40 -5.51 -1.96 -2.45
C HIS A 40 -4.51 -1.03 -3.14
N VAL A 41 -4.89 0.23 -3.41
CA VAL A 41 -3.97 1.25 -3.94
C VAL A 41 -2.81 1.48 -2.97
N ALA A 42 -3.08 1.60 -1.67
CA ALA A 42 -2.04 1.77 -0.66
C ALA A 42 -1.10 0.56 -0.57
N GLU A 43 -1.63 -0.66 -0.66
CA GLU A 43 -0.84 -1.91 -0.70
C GLU A 43 0.04 -1.98 -1.95
N HIS A 44 -0.49 -1.59 -3.12
CA HIS A 44 0.27 -1.51 -4.36
C HIS A 44 1.43 -0.51 -4.26
N LEU A 45 1.17 0.69 -3.74
CA LEU A 45 2.19 1.71 -3.48
C LEU A 45 3.27 1.20 -2.51
N ALA A 46 2.87 0.51 -1.44
CA ALA A 46 3.81 -0.10 -0.50
C ALA A 46 4.70 -1.16 -1.16
N ALA A 47 4.16 -1.96 -2.08
CA ALA A 47 4.94 -2.95 -2.84
C ALA A 47 5.94 -2.27 -3.79
N MET A 48 5.52 -1.21 -4.49
CA MET A 48 6.40 -0.41 -5.36
C MET A 48 7.54 0.25 -4.56
N LEU A 49 7.23 0.86 -3.43
CA LEU A 49 8.22 1.46 -2.51
C LEU A 49 9.15 0.41 -1.91
N THR A 50 8.64 -0.79 -1.60
CA THR A 50 9.48 -1.93 -1.18
C THR A 50 10.49 -2.31 -2.26
N GLY A 51 10.07 -2.33 -3.52
CA GLY A 51 10.96 -2.52 -4.66
C GLY A 51 12.04 -1.44 -4.76
N VAL A 52 11.69 -0.16 -4.54
CA VAL A 52 12.64 0.96 -4.49
C VAL A 52 13.64 0.77 -3.34
N LEU A 53 13.17 0.51 -2.11
CA LEU A 53 14.02 0.27 -0.94
C LEU A 53 15.04 -0.85 -1.19
N ASN A 54 14.60 -1.94 -1.83
CA ASN A 54 15.45 -3.07 -2.17
C ASN A 54 16.52 -2.69 -3.21
N ARG A 55 16.14 -1.99 -4.29
CA ARG A 55 17.10 -1.52 -5.31
C ARG A 55 18.11 -0.51 -4.76
N CYS A 56 17.69 0.33 -3.82
CA CYS A 56 18.56 1.29 -3.14
C CYS A 56 19.41 0.67 -2.03
N GLY A 57 19.26 -0.63 -1.72
CA GLY A 57 20.04 -1.31 -0.69
C GLY A 57 19.80 -0.79 0.73
N VAL A 58 18.65 -0.17 1.00
CA VAL A 58 18.38 0.55 2.27
C VAL A 58 18.43 -0.36 3.49
N ALA A 59 17.95 -1.60 3.37
CA ALA A 59 18.03 -2.55 4.48
C ALA A 59 19.49 -2.96 4.76
N ALA A 60 20.25 -3.26 3.71
CA ALA A 60 21.64 -3.68 3.82
C ALA A 60 22.53 -2.59 4.43
N SER A 61 22.31 -1.31 4.08
CA SER A 61 23.05 -0.18 4.68
C SER A 61 22.76 0.02 6.17
N GLN A 62 21.70 -0.60 6.69
CA GLN A 62 21.36 -0.62 8.12
C GLN A 62 21.75 -1.93 8.82
N GLY A 63 22.41 -2.87 8.12
CA GLY A 63 22.71 -4.20 8.65
C GLY A 63 21.48 -5.09 8.82
N ARG A 64 20.44 -4.89 8.02
CA ARG A 64 19.15 -5.57 8.11
C ARG A 64 18.78 -6.25 6.80
N THR A 65 17.92 -7.25 6.88
CA THR A 65 17.20 -7.78 5.72
C THR A 65 16.03 -6.85 5.36
N PRO A 66 15.57 -6.84 4.08
CA PRO A 66 14.37 -6.10 3.69
C PRO A 66 13.14 -6.45 4.54
N ARG A 67 13.02 -7.73 4.93
CA ARG A 67 11.91 -8.20 5.77
C ARG A 67 11.96 -7.59 7.17
N GLU A 68 13.13 -7.54 7.80
CA GLU A 68 13.29 -6.90 9.11
C GLU A 68 13.00 -5.41 9.05
N LEU A 69 13.46 -4.72 7.99
CA LEU A 69 13.18 -3.31 7.78
C LEU A 69 11.66 -3.06 7.73
N LEU A 70 10.92 -3.80 6.91
CA LEU A 70 9.47 -3.67 6.80
C LEU A 70 8.73 -3.98 8.12
N ILE A 71 9.18 -5.00 8.87
CA ILE A 71 8.59 -5.31 10.19
C ILE A 71 8.79 -4.14 11.17
N ALA A 72 9.96 -3.51 11.18
CA ALA A 72 10.17 -2.32 12.03
C ALA A 72 9.39 -1.08 11.57
N LEU A 73 8.98 -1.01 10.29
CA LEU A 73 8.04 -0.02 9.79
C LEU A 73 6.57 -0.36 10.13
N GLY A 74 6.33 -1.45 10.88
CA GLY A 74 5.01 -1.85 11.35
C GLY A 74 4.32 -2.94 10.52
N CYS A 75 4.96 -3.51 9.50
CA CYS A 75 4.36 -4.59 8.74
C CYS A 75 4.31 -5.90 9.56
N ALA A 76 3.16 -6.58 9.53
CA ALA A 76 3.11 -7.97 9.96
C ALA A 76 4.09 -8.83 9.13
N PRO A 77 4.68 -9.90 9.69
CA PRO A 77 5.70 -10.68 8.99
C PRO A 77 5.24 -11.28 7.64
N SER A 78 3.98 -11.69 7.55
CA SER A 78 3.36 -12.20 6.31
C SER A 78 3.17 -11.09 5.26
N VAL A 79 2.78 -9.89 5.69
CA VAL A 79 2.63 -8.71 4.83
C VAL A 79 3.99 -8.29 4.27
N ALA A 80 5.02 -8.21 5.11
CA ALA A 80 6.38 -7.89 4.67
C ALA A 80 6.86 -8.87 3.58
N GLN A 81 6.62 -10.17 3.76
CA GLN A 81 6.99 -11.18 2.77
C GLN A 81 6.20 -11.03 1.45
N ARG A 82 4.92 -10.68 1.52
CA ARG A 82 4.10 -10.38 0.34
C ARG A 82 4.65 -9.17 -0.42
N LEU A 83 4.89 -8.06 0.26
CA LEU A 83 5.39 -6.82 -0.36
C LEU A 83 6.73 -7.02 -1.06
N ILE A 84 7.64 -7.81 -0.45
CA ILE A 84 8.92 -8.14 -1.09
C ILE A 84 8.71 -8.93 -2.38
N ARG A 85 7.87 -9.97 -2.35
CA ARG A 85 7.60 -10.78 -3.55
C ARG A 85 6.93 -9.97 -4.65
N VAL A 86 5.90 -9.20 -4.32
CA VAL A 86 5.15 -8.39 -5.29
C VAL A 86 6.04 -7.28 -5.84
N GLY A 87 6.76 -6.54 -4.99
CA GLY A 87 7.68 -5.48 -5.41
C GLY A 87 8.80 -5.96 -6.32
N ALA A 88 9.28 -7.20 -6.15
CA ALA A 88 10.25 -7.82 -7.04
C ALA A 88 9.65 -8.23 -8.40
N ALA A 89 8.37 -8.66 -8.43
CA ALA A 89 7.71 -9.14 -9.64
C ALA A 89 7.08 -8.02 -10.48
N LEU A 90 6.62 -6.92 -9.88
CA LEU A 90 5.89 -5.84 -10.56
C LEU A 90 6.55 -5.30 -11.83
N PRO A 91 7.89 -5.09 -11.90
CA PRO A 91 8.53 -4.63 -13.14
C PRO A 91 8.35 -5.57 -14.34
N SER A 92 8.05 -6.85 -14.10
CA SER A 92 7.80 -7.85 -15.14
C SER A 92 6.31 -8.03 -15.49
N LEU A 93 5.39 -7.35 -14.79
CA LEU A 93 3.94 -7.52 -14.91
C LEU A 93 3.22 -6.16 -15.08
N PRO A 94 3.46 -5.42 -16.18
CA PRO A 94 3.00 -4.04 -16.33
C PRO A 94 1.47 -3.89 -16.35
N THR A 95 0.74 -4.82 -16.95
CA THR A 95 -0.74 -4.81 -16.93
C THR A 95 -1.29 -5.03 -15.53
N LEU A 96 -0.68 -5.93 -14.76
CA LEU A 96 -1.03 -6.14 -13.35
C LEU A 96 -0.75 -4.89 -12.52
N ALA A 97 0.39 -4.24 -12.76
CA ALA A 97 0.74 -3.00 -12.08
C ALA A 97 -0.29 -1.88 -12.33
N ALA A 98 -0.80 -1.76 -13.56
CA ALA A 98 -1.83 -0.78 -13.90
C ALA A 98 -3.14 -1.03 -13.12
N HIS A 99 -3.65 -2.26 -13.11
CA HIS A 99 -4.87 -2.61 -12.36
C HIS A 99 -4.70 -2.61 -10.84
N ALA A 100 -3.49 -2.88 -10.34
CA ALA A 100 -3.22 -2.72 -8.91
C ALA A 100 -3.17 -1.23 -8.52
N GLY A 101 -2.73 -0.37 -9.45
CA GLY A 101 -2.70 1.09 -9.26
C GLY A 101 -4.07 1.76 -9.19
N ASP A 102 -5.10 1.19 -9.82
CA ASP A 102 -6.49 1.67 -9.74
C ASP A 102 -7.30 1.05 -8.58
N GLY A 103 -6.70 0.10 -7.85
CA GLY A 103 -7.31 -0.58 -6.71
C GLY A 103 -8.32 -1.67 -7.07
N ALA A 104 -8.48 -2.02 -8.36
CA ALA A 104 -9.33 -3.12 -8.80
C ALA A 104 -8.85 -4.47 -8.27
N ILE A 105 -7.56 -4.61 -7.98
CA ILE A 105 -6.93 -5.83 -7.46
C ILE A 105 -5.99 -5.52 -6.28
N SER A 106 -5.89 -6.47 -5.34
CA SER A 106 -4.98 -6.45 -4.18
C SER A 106 -3.78 -7.35 -4.42
#